data_AF-A0A3B0U2R0-F1
#
_entry.id   AF-A0A3B0U2R0-F1
#
_cell.length_a   1.000
_cell.length_b   1.000
_cell.length_c   1.000
_cell.angle_alpha   90.00
_cell.angle_beta   90.00
_cell.angle_gamma   90.00
#
_symmetry.space_group_name_H-M   'P 1'
#
loop_
_entity.id
_entity.type
_entity.pdbx_description
1 polymer ?
#
loop_
_entity_poly.entity_id
_entity_poly.type
_entity_poly.pdbx_seq_one_letter_code
_entity_poly.pdbx_strand_id
1 'polypeptide(L)'
;DGTINDFVRAHYVPIPAPIVLHIVFGTLFSALAPFQFSQGIRNRWPTWHRWSGRTVFVSGIILGLSAMWMVLYFPPSGGVIMSFGLFISGAAVIASLLLALRAILSGRVPVHRAWMMRTVAIMFGALTPILFQIPLFFILEEFPDFISEWERLFGMALNLLFVEWLLRRRPTQKSGLMTKTKETV
;
A
#
# COMPACT_ATOMS: atom_id res chain seq x y z
N ASP A 1 -36.31 26.94 16.87
CA ASP A 1 -35.66 26.34 15.67
C ASP A 1 -34.15 26.66 15.52
N GLY A 2 -33.46 27.12 16.57
CA GLY A 2 -31.99 27.30 16.58
C GLY A 2 -31.24 26.28 17.46
N THR A 3 -31.89 25.75 18.50
CA THR A 3 -31.27 24.91 19.53
C THR A 3 -30.77 23.56 19.05
N ILE A 4 -31.46 22.90 18.12
CA ILE A 4 -31.00 21.61 17.55
C ILE A 4 -29.78 21.84 16.64
N ASN A 5 -29.78 22.90 15.82
CA ASN A 5 -28.64 23.22 14.96
C ASN A 5 -27.42 23.66 15.78
N ASP A 6 -27.63 24.39 16.88
CA ASP A 6 -26.54 24.80 17.77
C ASP A 6 -26.01 23.63 18.60
N PHE A 7 -26.88 22.69 19.03
CA PHE A 7 -26.46 21.44 19.68
C PHE A 7 -25.67 20.54 18.71
N VAL A 8 -26.14 20.40 17.46
CA VAL A 8 -25.44 19.66 16.41
C VAL A 8 -24.10 20.31 16.10
N ARG A 9 -24.01 21.65 15.96
CA ARG A 9 -22.75 22.37 15.74
C ARG A 9 -21.80 22.31 16.92
N ALA A 10 -22.30 22.37 18.15
CA ALA A 10 -21.49 22.26 19.37
C ALA A 10 -20.88 20.87 19.56
N HIS A 11 -21.51 19.82 19.01
CA HIS A 11 -21.00 18.45 19.01
C HIS A 11 -20.38 18.02 17.68
N TYR A 12 -20.40 18.89 16.66
CA TYR A 12 -19.74 18.65 15.38
C TYR A 12 -18.25 18.95 15.56
N VAL A 13 -17.47 17.96 15.99
CA VAL A 13 -16.02 18.01 15.80
C VAL A 13 -15.80 17.73 14.32
N PRO A 14 -15.42 18.71 13.48
CA PRO A 14 -15.15 18.44 12.08
C PRO A 14 -14.06 17.38 12.01
N ILE A 15 -14.38 16.21 11.45
CA ILE A 15 -13.39 15.14 11.26
C ILE A 15 -12.24 15.76 10.48
N PRO A 16 -11.01 15.77 11.01
CA PRO A 16 -9.90 16.42 10.36
C PRO A 16 -9.74 15.90 8.93
N ALA A 17 -9.59 16.84 7.98
CA ALA A 17 -9.39 16.54 6.56
C ALA A 17 -8.39 15.39 6.28
N PRO A 18 -7.21 15.30 6.93
CA PRO A 18 -6.29 14.19 6.65
C PRO A 18 -6.87 12.81 6.98
N ILE A 19 -7.72 12.69 8.00
CA ILE A 19 -8.37 11.41 8.35
C ILE A 19 -9.38 11.02 7.26
N VAL A 20 -10.22 11.95 6.83
CA VAL A 20 -11.22 11.71 5.78
C VAL A 20 -10.54 11.27 4.47
N LEU A 21 -9.49 11.99 4.07
CA LEU A 21 -8.70 11.64 2.89
C LEU A 21 -8.08 10.24 3.04
N HIS A 22 -7.48 9.94 4.20
CA HIS A 22 -6.85 8.66 4.42
C HIS A 22 -7.84 7.49 4.31
N ILE A 23 -9.01 7.60 4.95
CA ILE A 23 -10.02 6.55 4.91
C ILE A 23 -10.57 6.37 3.50
N VAL A 24 -11.06 7.44 2.86
CA VAL A 24 -11.71 7.35 1.54
C VAL A 24 -10.76 6.78 0.49
N PHE A 25 -9.55 7.33 0.40
CA PHE A 25 -8.58 6.88 -0.60
C PHE A 25 -7.93 5.54 -0.23
N GLY A 26 -7.84 5.20 1.06
CA GLY A 26 -7.42 3.89 1.53
C GLY A 26 -8.39 2.79 1.14
N THR A 27 -9.70 3.05 1.27
CA THR A 27 -10.76 2.15 0.81
C THR A 27 -10.73 1.98 -0.70
N LEU A 28 -10.63 3.08 -1.46
CA LEU A 28 -10.54 3.02 -2.92
C LEU A 28 -9.33 2.21 -3.40
N PHE A 29 -8.15 2.46 -2.81
CA PHE A 29 -6.95 1.71 -3.13
C PHE A 29 -7.13 0.23 -2.84
N SER A 30 -7.56 -0.11 -1.62
CA SER A 30 -7.70 -1.50 -1.16
C SER A 30 -8.72 -2.28 -1.98
N ALA A 31 -9.82 -1.64 -2.39
CA ALA A 31 -10.82 -2.25 -3.25
C ALA A 31 -10.29 -2.52 -4.67
N LEU A 32 -9.52 -1.60 -5.26
CA LEU A 32 -9.13 -1.67 -6.67
C LEU A 32 -7.79 -2.38 -6.93
N ALA A 33 -6.87 -2.35 -5.96
CA ALA A 33 -5.51 -2.89 -6.11
C ALA A 33 -5.46 -4.39 -6.48
N PRO A 34 -6.26 -5.30 -5.89
CA PRO A 34 -6.21 -6.73 -6.24
C PRO A 34 -6.50 -7.00 -7.72
N PHE A 35 -7.46 -6.26 -8.28
CA PHE A 35 -7.83 -6.40 -9.69
C PHE A 35 -6.72 -5.99 -10.66
N GLN A 36 -5.76 -5.15 -10.22
CA GLN A 36 -4.60 -4.79 -11.04
C GLN A 36 -3.65 -5.96 -11.29
N PHE A 37 -3.68 -7.00 -10.44
CA PHE A 37 -2.84 -8.19 -10.59
C PHE A 37 -3.48 -9.29 -11.44
N SER A 38 -4.78 -9.21 -11.72
CA SER A 38 -5.51 -10.19 -12.52
C SER A 38 -5.09 -10.14 -14.00
N GLN A 39 -4.58 -11.26 -14.52
CA GLN A 39 -4.31 -11.39 -15.96
C GLN A 39 -5.59 -11.40 -16.79
N GLY A 40 -6.65 -12.05 -16.29
CA GLY A 40 -7.94 -12.15 -16.98
C GLY A 40 -8.57 -10.78 -17.22
N ILE A 41 -8.60 -9.92 -16.20
CA ILE A 41 -9.16 -8.56 -16.34
C ILE A 41 -8.32 -7.71 -17.28
N ARG A 42 -6.98 -7.79 -17.16
CA ARG A 42 -6.07 -7.05 -18.04
C ARG A 42 -6.29 -7.38 -19.52
N ASN A 43 -6.51 -8.65 -19.83
CA ASN A 43 -6.65 -9.13 -21.20
C ASN A 43 -8.07 -8.94 -21.74
N ARG A 44 -9.10 -9.17 -20.90
CA ARG A 44 -10.51 -9.09 -21.29
C ARG A 44 -11.00 -7.64 -21.35
N TRP A 45 -10.63 -6.81 -20.37
CA TRP A 45 -11.11 -5.43 -20.20
C TRP A 45 -9.95 -4.42 -20.03
N PRO A 46 -9.13 -4.19 -21.08
CA PRO A 46 -7.93 -3.35 -20.98
C PRO A 46 -8.22 -1.89 -20.63
N THR A 47 -9.32 -1.33 -21.13
CA THR A 47 -9.74 0.05 -20.82
C THR A 47 -10.08 0.20 -19.34
N TRP A 48 -10.82 -0.76 -18.77
CA TRP A 48 -11.14 -0.78 -17.35
C TRP A 48 -9.87 -0.92 -16.48
N HIS A 49 -8.95 -1.79 -16.88
CA HIS A 49 -7.66 -1.95 -16.18
C HIS A 49 -6.86 -0.63 -16.15
N ARG A 50 -6.85 0.13 -17.26
CA ARG A 50 -6.13 1.41 -17.32
C ARG A 50 -6.76 2.49 -16.45
N TRP A 51 -8.08 2.64 -16.48
CA TRP A 51 -8.78 3.63 -15.66
C TRP A 51 -8.72 3.28 -14.17
N SER A 52 -8.97 2.02 -13.81
CA SER A 52 -8.81 1.56 -12.42
C SER A 52 -7.37 1.70 -11.93
N GLY A 53 -6.37 1.45 -12.77
CA GLY A 53 -4.96 1.69 -12.46
C GLY A 53 -4.63 3.16 -12.18
N ARG A 54 -5.25 4.11 -12.92
CA ARG A 54 -5.12 5.55 -12.62
C ARG A 54 -5.75 5.90 -11.28
N THR A 55 -6.93 5.35 -10.97
CA THR A 55 -7.58 5.54 -9.67
C THR A 55 -6.72 4.97 -8.53
N VAL A 56 -6.13 3.79 -8.70
CA VAL A 56 -5.19 3.19 -7.73
C VAL A 56 -3.96 4.09 -7.52
N PHE A 57 -3.41 4.66 -8.60
CA PHE A 57 -2.28 5.58 -8.48
C PHE A 57 -2.65 6.84 -7.69
N VAL A 58 -3.71 7.55 -8.09
CA VAL A 58 -4.12 8.80 -7.43
C VAL A 58 -4.52 8.54 -5.98
N SER A 59 -5.28 7.49 -5.71
CA SER A 59 -5.67 7.12 -4.34
C SER A 59 -4.46 6.78 -3.48
N GLY A 60 -3.49 6.02 -4.00
CA GLY A 60 -2.27 5.71 -3.26
C GLY A 60 -1.42 6.94 -2.93
N ILE A 61 -1.33 7.92 -3.84
CA ILE A 61 -0.64 9.20 -3.58
C ILE A 61 -1.33 9.98 -2.46
N ILE A 62 -2.65 10.18 -2.55
CA ILE A 62 -3.41 10.93 -1.55
C ILE A 62 -3.38 10.21 -0.19
N LEU A 63 -3.45 8.89 -0.20
CA LEU A 63 -3.33 8.07 1.00
C LEU A 63 -1.97 8.24 1.69
N GLY A 64 -0.87 8.18 0.92
CA GLY A 64 0.48 8.37 1.46
C GLY A 64 0.68 9.78 2.04
N LEU A 65 0.21 10.80 1.32
CA LEU A 65 0.31 12.21 1.76
C LEU A 65 -0.53 12.47 3.02
N SER A 66 -1.77 11.96 3.05
CA SER A 66 -2.64 12.10 4.23
C SER A 66 -2.07 11.35 5.43
N ALA A 67 -1.46 10.16 5.24
CA ALA A 67 -0.77 9.44 6.31
C ALA A 67 0.37 10.27 6.92
N MET A 68 1.22 10.85 6.07
CA MET A 68 2.31 11.73 6.52
C MET A 68 1.78 12.98 7.22
N TRP A 69 0.70 13.58 6.69
CA TRP A 69 0.06 14.73 7.32
C TRP A 69 -0.47 14.39 8.72
N MET A 70 -1.13 13.25 8.90
CA MET A 70 -1.60 12.83 10.22
C MET A 70 -0.45 12.72 11.23
N VAL A 71 0.69 12.14 10.84
CA VAL A 71 1.88 12.03 11.71
C VAL A 71 2.41 13.40 12.14
N LEU A 72 2.36 14.40 11.27
CA LEU A 72 2.87 15.74 11.56
C LEU A 72 1.90 16.61 12.36
N TYR A 73 0.60 16.33 12.27
CA TYR A 73 -0.45 17.18 12.84
C TYR A 73 -0.98 16.66 14.18
N PHE A 74 -1.04 15.34 14.36
CA PHE A 74 -1.54 14.73 15.59
C PHE A 74 -0.39 14.38 16.53
N PRO A 75 -0.64 14.40 17.85
CA PRO A 75 0.35 13.92 18.82
C PRO A 75 0.71 12.46 18.54
N PRO A 76 1.99 12.07 18.72
CA PRO A 76 2.44 10.70 18.54
C PRO A 76 1.60 9.70 19.33
N SER A 77 0.90 8.80 18.63
CA SER A 77 0.22 7.66 19.21
C SER A 77 1.13 6.43 19.05
N GLY A 78 1.76 5.96 20.12
CA GLY A 78 2.66 4.79 20.10
C GLY A 78 4.16 5.08 19.94
N GLY A 79 4.60 6.27 20.37
CA GLY A 79 6.04 6.60 20.46
C GLY A 79 6.66 7.17 19.18
N VAL A 80 7.92 7.57 19.30
CA VAL A 80 8.67 8.24 18.22
C VAL A 80 8.96 7.29 17.07
N ILE A 81 9.26 6.03 17.38
CA ILE A 81 9.61 5.00 16.39
C ILE A 81 8.41 4.66 15.51
N MET A 82 7.22 4.50 16.10
CA MET A 82 6.00 4.26 15.35
C MET A 82 5.66 5.43 14.43
N SER A 83 5.75 6.66 14.94
CA SER A 83 5.51 7.88 14.16
C SER A 83 6.46 7.98 12.96
N PHE A 84 7.74 7.69 13.19
CA PHE A 84 8.74 7.63 12.14
C PHE A 84 8.44 6.54 11.11
N GLY A 85 8.06 5.34 11.56
CA GLY A 85 7.66 4.24 10.69
C GLY A 85 6.43 4.55 9.83
N LEU A 86 5.44 5.24 10.38
CA LEU A 86 4.26 5.73 9.65
C LEU A 86 4.65 6.73 8.55
N PHE A 87 5.49 7.70 8.89
CA PHE A 87 5.96 8.71 7.95
C PHE A 87 6.75 8.09 6.79
N ILE A 88 7.72 7.21 7.11
CA ILE A 88 8.51 6.49 6.11
C ILE A 88 7.61 5.62 5.24
N SER A 89 6.63 4.94 5.81
CA SER A 89 5.71 4.10 5.03
C SER A 89 4.95 4.94 4.00
N GLY A 90 4.42 6.10 4.40
CA GLY A 90 3.76 7.04 3.48
C GLY A 90 4.67 7.50 2.35
N ALA A 91 5.90 7.90 2.68
CA ALA A 91 6.90 8.31 1.69
C ALA A 91 7.29 7.16 0.74
N ALA A 92 7.44 5.94 1.27
CA ALA A 92 7.82 4.76 0.50
C ALA A 92 6.71 4.31 -0.46
N VAL A 93 5.44 4.45 -0.09
CA VAL A 93 4.28 4.23 -0.99
C VAL A 93 4.34 5.20 -2.15
N ILE A 94 4.49 6.50 -1.88
CA ILE A 94 4.56 7.54 -2.91
C ILE A 94 5.74 7.28 -3.85
N ALA A 95 6.94 7.05 -3.31
CA ALA A 95 8.13 6.76 -4.09
C ALA A 95 7.94 5.52 -4.97
N SER A 96 7.38 4.43 -4.42
CA SER A 96 7.14 3.20 -5.17
C SER A 96 6.13 3.39 -6.30
N LEU A 97 5.06 4.14 -6.08
CA LEU A 97 4.07 4.47 -7.12
C LEU A 97 4.68 5.33 -8.22
N LEU A 98 5.49 6.33 -7.88
CA LEU A 98 6.18 7.17 -8.87
C LEU A 98 7.17 6.35 -9.69
N LEU A 99 7.89 5.41 -9.08
CA LEU A 99 8.79 4.50 -9.79
C LEU A 99 8.03 3.49 -10.65
N ALA A 100 6.87 3.01 -10.19
CA ALA A 100 5.97 2.20 -11.01
C ALA A 100 5.45 2.97 -12.23
N LEU A 101 5.07 4.24 -12.05
CA LEU A 101 4.60 5.12 -13.12
C LEU A 101 5.72 5.37 -14.14
N ARG A 102 6.92 5.75 -13.67
CA ARG A 102 8.09 5.92 -14.54
C ARG A 102 8.38 4.66 -15.35
N ALA A 103 8.33 3.49 -14.73
CA ALA A 103 8.58 2.24 -15.41
C ALA A 103 7.56 1.92 -16.51
N ILE A 104 6.26 2.14 -16.27
CA ILE A 104 5.23 1.88 -17.29
C ILE A 104 5.28 2.89 -18.43
N LEU A 105 5.58 4.16 -18.14
CA LEU A 105 5.78 5.19 -19.17
C LEU A 105 7.00 4.88 -20.05
N SER A 106 8.05 4.25 -19.51
CA SER A 106 9.18 3.73 -20.29
C SER A 106 8.92 2.35 -20.94
N GLY A 107 7.69 1.83 -20.92
CA GLY A 107 7.36 0.50 -21.47
C GLY A 107 7.94 -0.69 -20.70
N ARG A 108 8.59 -0.49 -19.55
CA ARG A 108 9.23 -1.54 -18.73
C ARG A 108 8.22 -2.23 -17.83
N VAL A 109 7.33 -3.02 -18.43
CA VAL A 109 6.23 -3.71 -17.72
C VAL A 109 6.70 -4.59 -16.54
N PRO A 110 7.78 -5.39 -16.63
CA PRO A 110 8.24 -6.18 -15.48
C PRO A 110 8.65 -5.31 -14.29
N VAL A 111 9.32 -4.19 -14.55
CA VAL A 111 9.76 -3.23 -13.52
C VAL A 111 8.56 -2.53 -12.89
N HIS A 112 7.57 -2.12 -13.70
CA HIS A 112 6.32 -1.57 -13.21
C HIS A 112 5.61 -2.53 -12.26
N ARG A 113 5.44 -3.80 -12.66
CA ARG A 113 4.81 -4.82 -11.81
C ARG A 113 5.56 -5.03 -10.49
N ALA A 114 6.90 -5.00 -10.52
CA ALA A 114 7.71 -5.15 -9.32
C ALA A 114 7.48 -3.99 -8.34
N TRP A 115 7.43 -2.74 -8.82
CA TRP A 115 7.12 -1.58 -7.98
C TRP A 115 5.67 -1.57 -7.48
N MET A 116 4.71 -2.03 -8.28
CA MET A 116 3.33 -2.20 -7.82
C MET A 116 3.22 -3.23 -6.69
N MET A 117 3.93 -4.36 -6.77
CA MET A 117 3.95 -5.35 -5.67
C MET A 117 4.58 -4.77 -4.40
N ARG A 118 5.68 -4.01 -4.52
CA ARG A 118 6.31 -3.34 -3.37
C ARG A 118 5.39 -2.32 -2.72
N THR A 119 4.66 -1.54 -3.52
CA THR A 119 3.66 -0.57 -3.02
C THR A 119 2.61 -1.28 -2.17
N VAL A 120 2.03 -2.37 -2.67
CA VAL A 120 1.05 -3.16 -1.92
C VAL A 120 1.67 -3.75 -0.66
N ALA A 121 2.90 -4.28 -0.73
CA ALA A 121 3.60 -4.81 0.44
C ALA A 121 3.73 -3.78 1.57
N ILE A 122 4.16 -2.56 1.22
CA ILE A 122 4.31 -1.46 2.19
C ILE A 122 2.96 -1.09 2.79
N MET A 123 1.93 -0.94 1.95
CA MET A 123 0.59 -0.56 2.42
C MET A 123 -0.02 -1.59 3.37
N PHE A 124 0.13 -2.88 3.07
CA PHE A 124 -0.31 -3.94 3.97
C PHE A 124 0.62 -4.11 5.17
N GLY A 125 1.82 -3.53 5.17
CA GLY A 125 2.75 -3.59 6.32
C GLY A 125 2.16 -2.97 7.58
N ALA A 126 1.25 -2.03 7.40
CA ALA A 126 0.42 -1.43 8.44
C ALA A 126 -0.69 -2.33 8.98
N LEU A 127 -1.22 -3.23 8.14
CA LEU A 127 -2.37 -4.10 8.45
C LEU A 127 -1.92 -5.45 8.98
N THR A 128 -0.76 -5.94 8.56
CA THR A 128 -0.21 -7.24 8.98
C THR A 128 -0.13 -7.35 10.51
N PRO A 129 0.39 -6.36 11.26
CA PRO A 129 0.44 -6.44 12.73
C PRO A 129 -0.95 -6.52 13.38
N ILE A 130 -1.94 -5.82 12.84
CA ILE A 130 -3.32 -5.82 13.36
C ILE A 130 -3.91 -7.24 13.36
N LEU A 131 -3.59 -8.05 12.34
CA LEU A 131 -4.03 -9.45 12.26
C LEU A 131 -3.46 -10.33 13.37
N PHE A 132 -2.27 -10.02 13.88
CA PHE A 132 -1.64 -10.73 14.99
C PHE A 132 -2.05 -10.15 16.35
N GLN A 133 -2.20 -8.83 16.43
CA GLN A 133 -2.58 -8.15 17.67
C GLN A 133 -3.99 -8.50 18.13
N ILE A 134 -4.98 -8.53 17.24
CA ILE A 134 -6.38 -8.79 17.64
C ILE A 134 -6.50 -10.11 18.41
N PRO A 135 -5.98 -11.27 17.92
CA PRO A 135 -6.00 -12.51 18.69
C PRO A 135 -5.16 -12.47 19.96
N LEU A 136 -3.95 -11.89 19.90
CA LEU A 136 -3.03 -11.89 21.04
C LEU A 136 -3.52 -10.96 22.17
N PHE A 137 -4.28 -9.91 21.85
CA PHE A 137 -4.94 -9.03 22.82
C PHE A 137 -5.88 -9.83 23.74
N PHE A 138 -6.65 -10.78 23.17
CA PHE A 138 -7.52 -11.65 23.96
C PHE A 138 -6.76 -12.66 24.85
N ILE A 139 -5.44 -12.81 24.66
CA ILE A 139 -4.60 -13.75 25.43
C ILE A 139 -3.77 -13.03 26.49
N LEU A 140 -3.11 -11.94 26.10
CA LEU A 140 -2.10 -11.27 26.92
C LEU A 140 -2.64 -10.04 27.68
N GLU A 141 -3.84 -9.57 27.36
CA GLU A 141 -4.51 -8.34 27.85
C GLU A 141 -3.73 -7.03 27.56
N GLU A 142 -2.40 -7.03 27.63
CA GLU A 142 -1.50 -5.93 27.30
C GLU A 142 -0.30 -6.41 26.46
N PHE A 143 0.17 -5.55 25.56
CA PHE A 143 1.40 -5.78 24.81
C PHE A 143 2.53 -4.92 25.38
N PRO A 144 3.77 -5.44 25.45
CA PRO A 144 4.92 -4.61 25.76
C PRO A 144 5.03 -3.42 24.81
N ASP A 145 5.27 -2.22 25.35
CA ASP A 145 5.43 -0.98 24.57
C ASP A 145 6.42 -1.14 23.41
N PHE A 146 7.51 -1.88 23.65
CA PHE A 146 8.49 -2.21 22.62
C PHE A 146 7.88 -2.89 21.38
N ILE A 147 6.94 -3.82 21.55
CA ILE A 147 6.28 -4.47 20.42
C ILE A 147 5.40 -3.46 19.68
N SER A 148 4.68 -2.64 20.43
CA SER A 148 3.79 -1.59 19.91
C SER A 148 4.54 -0.54 19.07
N GLU A 149 5.72 -0.11 19.49
CA GLU A 149 6.47 0.93 18.77
C GLU A 149 7.05 0.44 17.42
N TRP A 150 7.39 -0.85 17.33
CA TRP A 150 8.11 -1.43 16.19
C TRP A 150 7.22 -2.15 15.18
N GLU A 151 5.98 -2.47 15.55
CA GLU A 151 5.07 -3.29 14.77
C GLU A 151 4.89 -2.83 13.32
N ARG A 152 4.77 -1.51 13.09
CA ARG A 152 4.59 -0.91 11.76
C ARG A 152 5.78 -1.18 10.86
N LEU A 153 6.98 -0.98 11.39
CA LEU A 153 8.24 -1.22 10.67
C LEU A 153 8.46 -2.71 10.44
N PHE A 154 8.15 -3.54 11.44
CA PHE A 154 8.28 -5.00 11.33
C PHE A 154 7.33 -5.58 10.28
N GLY A 155 6.05 -5.19 10.31
CA GLY A 155 5.06 -5.61 9.31
C GLY A 155 5.43 -5.17 7.90
N MET A 156 5.91 -3.94 7.73
CA MET A 156 6.43 -3.46 6.45
C MET A 156 7.64 -4.27 5.97
N ALA A 157 8.62 -4.51 6.84
CA ALA A 157 9.82 -5.28 6.50
C ALA A 157 9.45 -6.71 6.09
N LEU A 158 8.60 -7.38 6.87
CA LEU A 158 8.13 -8.74 6.58
C LEU A 158 7.43 -8.85 5.22
N ASN A 159 6.52 -7.93 4.91
CA ASN A 159 5.82 -7.91 3.63
C ASN A 159 6.78 -7.62 2.45
N LEU A 160 7.72 -6.69 2.62
CA LEU A 160 8.71 -6.39 1.59
C LEU A 160 9.66 -7.56 1.34
N LEU A 161 10.11 -8.24 2.39
CA LEU A 161 10.94 -9.45 2.29
C LEU A 161 10.21 -10.55 1.51
N PHE A 162 8.92 -10.76 1.82
CA PHE A 162 8.09 -11.71 1.09
C PHE A 162 7.98 -11.36 -0.41
N VAL A 163 7.70 -10.09 -0.73
CA VAL A 163 7.59 -9.63 -2.13
C VAL A 163 8.93 -9.72 -2.86
N GLU A 164 10.04 -9.38 -2.22
CA GLU A 164 11.37 -9.47 -2.80
C GLU A 164 11.78 -10.93 -3.06
N TRP A 165 11.47 -11.83 -2.12
CA TRP A 165 11.61 -13.26 -2.31
C TRP A 165 10.79 -13.77 -3.50
N LEU A 166 9.53 -13.35 -3.63
CA LEU A 166 8.67 -13.74 -4.75
C LEU A 166 9.21 -13.21 -6.10
N LEU A 167 9.76 -12.01 -6.10
CA LEU A 167 10.37 -11.38 -7.27
C LEU A 167 11.63 -12.13 -7.73
N ARG A 168 12.49 -12.56 -6.80
CA ARG A 168 13.72 -13.30 -7.09
C ARG A 168 13.47 -14.72 -7.58
N ARG A 169 12.35 -15.33 -7.19
CA ARG A 169 11.99 -16.69 -7.60
C ARG A 169 11.46 -16.81 -9.03
N ARG A 170 11.15 -15.70 -9.71
CA ARG A 170 10.70 -15.75 -11.11
C ARG A 170 11.91 -16.00 -12.00
N PRO A 171 12.04 -17.18 -12.63
CA PRO A 171 13.10 -17.41 -13.60
C PRO A 171 12.89 -16.39 -14.72
N THR A 172 13.93 -15.63 -15.06
CA THR A 172 14.02 -15.01 -16.38
C THR A 172 13.76 -16.13 -17.37
N GLN A 173 12.62 -16.05 -18.08
CA GLN A 173 12.34 -16.93 -19.20
C GLN A 173 13.47 -16.67 -20.21
N LYS A 174 14.53 -17.48 -20.15
CA LYS A 174 15.60 -17.46 -21.14
C LYS A 174 14.89 -17.66 -22.47
N SER A 175 14.94 -16.62 -23.29
CA SER A 175 14.46 -16.63 -24.67
C SER A 175 14.94 -17.90 -25.33
N GLY A 176 14.01 -18.80 -25.65
CA GLY A 176 14.27 -19.97 -26.47
C GLY A 176 14.57 -19.51 -27.89
N LEU A 177 15.82 -19.14 -28.14
CA LEU A 177 16.37 -18.84 -29.46
C LEU A 177 17.81 -19.35 -29.47
N MET A 178 18.11 -20.17 -30.49
CA MET A 178 19.35 -20.95 -30.72
C MET A 178 19.34 -22.27 -29.93
N THR A 179 19.11 -23.44 -30.51
CA THR A 179 19.59 -23.97 -31.80
C THR A 179 18.63 -25.05 -32.33
N LYS A 180 17.83 -24.71 -33.35
CA LYS A 180 17.34 -25.70 -34.32
C LYS A 180 18.14 -25.51 -35.61
N THR A 181 19.41 -25.87 -35.54
CA THR A 181 20.27 -25.99 -36.73
C THR A 181 21.03 -27.30 -36.58
N LYS A 182 20.55 -28.31 -37.32
CA LYS A 182 21.28 -29.42 -37.96
C LYS A 182 20.40 -30.68 -38.02
N GLU A 183 19.46 -30.65 -38.95
CA GLU A 183 19.08 -31.83 -39.74
C GLU A 183 18.86 -31.32 -41.17
N THR A 184 19.89 -31.46 -42.00
CA THR A 184 19.83 -31.69 -43.45
C THR A 184 21.28 -31.74 -43.93
N VAL A 185 21.82 -32.95 -44.04
CA VAL A 185 22.42 -33.58 -45.23
C VAL A 185 23.04 -34.89 -44.76
#